data_AF-A0A0G1T570-F1
#
_entry.id   AF-A0A0G1T570-F1
#
_cell.length_a   1.000
_cell.length_b   1.000
_cell.length_c   1.000
_cell.angle_alpha   90.00
_cell.angle_beta   90.00
_cell.angle_gamma   90.00
#
_symmetry.space_group_name_H-M   'P 1'
#
loop_
_entity.id
_entity.type
_entity.pdbx_description
1 polymer ?
#
loop_
_entity_poly.entity_id
_entity_poly.type
_entity_poly.pdbx_seq_one_letter_code
_entity_poly.pdbx_strand_id
1 'polypeptide(L)'
;MVPPKEENHISYFSDIMSCKSWRRHPARDRGVSSIRVRYSLSVSTMKRFTRTKENFTCEKCGARVTGSGYTNHCPECLWSKHVDKNPGDRASLCGGSMEPSSVSVLGGDTCRIIHECKLCGFIRAQNAAKEDSIERLIKLSASPFKKP
;
A
#
# COMPACT_ATOMS: atom_id res chain seq x y z
N MET A 1 -17.81 -27.97 24.03
CA MET A 1 -18.19 -26.74 23.29
C MET A 1 -17.45 -25.59 23.94
N VAL A 2 -16.38 -25.11 23.31
CA VAL A 2 -15.60 -23.95 23.78
C VAL A 2 -16.07 -22.75 22.94
N PRO A 3 -16.49 -21.64 23.54
CA PRO A 3 -16.90 -20.46 22.79
C PRO A 3 -15.69 -19.88 22.02
N PRO A 4 -15.88 -19.37 20.79
CA PRO A 4 -14.79 -18.75 20.04
C PRO A 4 -14.35 -17.44 20.74
N LYS A 5 -13.04 -17.33 20.98
CA LYS A 5 -12.40 -16.19 21.63
C LYS A 5 -12.56 -14.93 20.76
N GLU A 6 -13.21 -13.92 21.32
CA GLU A 6 -13.57 -12.64 20.72
C GLU A 6 -12.46 -11.58 20.88
N GLU A 7 -11.18 -11.98 20.92
CA GLU A 7 -10.12 -11.15 21.53
C GLU A 7 -9.11 -10.50 20.56
N ASN A 8 -9.20 -10.70 19.24
CA ASN A 8 -8.17 -10.22 18.29
C ASN A 8 -8.54 -8.97 17.45
N HIS A 9 -9.71 -8.36 17.66
CA HIS A 9 -10.16 -7.24 16.83
C HIS A 9 -9.73 -5.86 17.37
N ILE A 10 -9.35 -5.78 18.65
CA ILE A 10 -9.05 -4.50 19.34
C ILE A 10 -7.59 -4.06 19.13
N SER A 11 -6.63 -4.99 19.06
CA SER A 11 -5.21 -4.67 18.85
C SER A 11 -4.95 -4.08 17.46
N TYR A 12 -5.60 -4.61 16.43
CA TYR A 12 -5.46 -4.13 15.06
C TYR A 12 -6.02 -2.71 14.86
N PHE A 13 -7.07 -2.35 15.60
CA PHE A 13 -7.64 -1.01 15.58
C PHE A 13 -6.68 0.02 16.18
N SER A 14 -6.05 -0.30 17.32
CA SER A 14 -5.02 0.57 17.90
C SER A 14 -3.80 0.69 16.99
N ASP A 15 -3.43 -0.37 16.27
CA ASP A 15 -2.28 -0.36 15.37
C ASP A 15 -2.51 0.51 14.12
N ILE A 16 -3.72 0.49 13.54
CA ILE A 16 -4.11 1.37 12.42
C ILE A 16 -4.18 2.84 12.87
N MET A 17 -4.64 3.09 14.09
CA MET A 17 -4.68 4.44 14.66
C MET A 17 -3.27 4.93 15.04
N SER A 18 -2.42 4.07 15.60
CA SER A 18 -1.01 4.34 15.93
C SER A 18 -0.20 4.65 14.68
N CYS A 19 -0.50 3.95 13.59
CA CYS A 19 0.06 4.16 12.26
C CYS A 19 -0.14 5.58 11.69
N LYS A 20 -1.21 6.28 12.11
CA LYS A 20 -1.43 7.68 11.75
C LYS A 20 -0.77 8.69 12.69
N SER A 21 -0.11 8.25 13.77
CA SER A 21 0.45 9.11 14.83
C SER A 21 1.94 9.49 14.68
N TRP A 22 2.66 8.97 13.67
CA TRP A 22 4.01 9.38 13.25
C TRP A 22 4.98 9.73 14.41
N ARG A 23 5.41 8.75 15.22
CA ARG A 23 6.66 8.90 15.99
C ARG A 23 7.82 8.30 15.20
N ARG A 24 8.71 9.18 14.75
CA ARG A 24 9.91 8.87 13.98
C ARG A 24 10.91 8.15 14.90
N HIS A 25 10.94 6.82 14.89
CA HIS A 25 12.02 6.06 15.55
C HIS A 25 13.22 5.91 14.59
N PRO A 26 14.45 6.15 15.06
CA PRO A 26 15.65 5.97 14.24
C PRO A 26 15.88 4.48 13.95
N ALA A 27 16.13 4.16 12.68
CA ALA A 27 16.52 2.83 12.24
C ALA A 27 17.85 2.43 12.90
N ARG A 28 17.83 1.34 13.66
CA ARG A 28 19.01 0.78 14.34
C ARG A 28 19.75 -0.10 13.33
N ASP A 29 20.83 0.44 12.78
CA ASP A 29 21.72 -0.24 11.84
C ASP A 29 22.40 -1.42 12.56
N ARG A 30 22.17 -2.64 12.08
CA ARG A 30 22.95 -3.83 12.48
C ARG A 30 23.66 -4.34 11.24
N GLY A 31 24.95 -4.02 11.16
CA GLY A 31 25.84 -4.44 10.09
C GLY A 31 25.91 -5.96 9.96
N VAL A 32 25.77 -6.45 8.74
CA VAL A 32 26.02 -7.84 8.36
C VAL A 32 27.30 -7.87 7.53
N SER A 33 28.27 -8.67 7.96
CA SER A 33 29.56 -8.78 7.30
C SER A 33 29.43 -9.37 5.89
N SER A 34 30.17 -8.77 4.96
CA SER A 34 30.08 -9.03 3.53
C SER A 34 30.81 -10.31 3.13
N ILE A 35 30.07 -11.33 2.71
CA ILE A 35 30.59 -12.39 1.83
C ILE A 35 30.43 -11.89 0.39
N ARG A 36 31.56 -11.59 -0.29
CA ARG A 36 31.58 -11.16 -1.70
C ARG A 36 31.48 -12.37 -2.62
N VAL A 37 30.27 -12.71 -3.07
CA VAL A 37 30.07 -13.61 -4.21
C VAL A 37 30.08 -12.77 -5.50
N ARG A 38 31.01 -13.06 -6.43
CA ARG A 38 31.08 -12.39 -7.73
C ARG A 38 30.02 -12.99 -8.67
N TYR A 39 28.83 -12.41 -8.69
CA TYR A 39 27.91 -12.56 -9.82
C TYR A 39 28.12 -11.38 -10.77
N SER A 40 28.49 -11.66 -12.02
CA SER A 40 28.46 -10.69 -13.12
C SER A 40 27.00 -10.42 -13.50
N LEU A 41 26.33 -9.58 -12.73
CA LEU A 41 24.99 -9.09 -13.05
C LEU A 41 25.14 -7.73 -13.74
N SER A 42 24.66 -7.63 -14.98
CA SER A 42 24.36 -6.35 -15.61
C SER A 42 23.35 -5.62 -14.71
N VAL A 43 23.82 -4.63 -13.95
CA VAL A 43 22.97 -3.85 -13.05
C VAL A 43 22.00 -3.06 -13.93
N SER A 44 20.80 -3.60 -14.12
CA SER A 44 19.70 -2.83 -14.70
C SER A 44 19.45 -1.66 -13.75
N THR A 45 19.61 -0.43 -14.25
CA THR A 45 19.27 0.77 -13.50
C THR A 45 17.77 0.71 -13.18
N MET A 46 17.42 0.26 -11.98
CA MET A 46 16.04 0.33 -11.49
C MET A 46 15.62 1.80 -11.53
N LYS A 47 14.74 2.14 -12.47
CA LYS A 47 14.24 3.51 -12.60
C LYS A 47 13.61 3.93 -11.27
N ARG A 48 14.02 5.09 -10.78
CA ARG A 48 13.51 5.66 -9.53
C ARG A 48 12.06 6.11 -9.72
N PHE A 49 11.32 6.13 -8.61
CA PHE A 49 9.97 6.68 -8.57
C PHE A 49 9.93 8.09 -9.18
N THR A 50 8.98 8.32 -10.09
CA THR A 50 8.74 9.64 -10.67
C THR A 50 7.51 10.27 -10.01
N ARG A 51 7.68 11.45 -9.42
CA ARG A 51 6.58 12.16 -8.74
C ARG A 51 5.82 13.01 -9.75
N THR A 52 4.55 12.71 -9.94
CA THR A 52 3.67 13.45 -10.86
C THR A 52 2.45 13.96 -10.12
N LYS A 53 2.36 15.27 -9.86
CA LYS A 53 1.22 15.87 -9.16
C LYS A 53 0.05 16.04 -10.14
N GLU A 54 -0.99 15.24 -9.96
CA GLU A 54 -2.17 15.25 -10.81
C GLU A 54 -3.45 15.11 -9.99
N ASN A 55 -4.52 15.72 -10.46
CA ASN A 55 -5.86 15.54 -9.91
C ASN A 55 -6.60 14.51 -10.75
N PHE A 56 -7.48 13.73 -10.13
CA PHE A 56 -8.26 12.74 -10.87
C PHE A 56 -9.66 12.58 -10.27
N THR A 57 -10.59 12.09 -11.08
CA THR A 57 -11.89 11.63 -10.61
C THR A 57 -11.82 10.12 -10.42
N CYS A 58 -12.19 9.64 -9.25
CA CYS A 58 -12.17 8.20 -8.96
C CYS A 58 -13.21 7.47 -9.81
N GLU A 59 -12.77 6.51 -10.62
CA GLU A 59 -13.66 5.69 -11.47
C GLU A 59 -14.57 4.75 -10.66
N LYS A 60 -14.29 4.55 -9.37
CA LYS A 60 -15.05 3.62 -8.51
C LYS A 60 -16.11 4.30 -7.65
N CYS A 61 -15.82 5.50 -7.13
CA CYS A 61 -16.77 6.21 -6.26
C CYS A 61 -17.14 7.62 -6.73
N GLY A 62 -16.53 8.12 -7.81
CA GLY A 62 -16.80 9.45 -8.36
C GLY A 62 -16.15 10.62 -7.60
N ALA A 63 -15.44 10.37 -6.50
CA ALA A 63 -14.78 11.43 -5.73
C ALA A 63 -13.71 12.17 -6.56
N ARG A 64 -13.68 13.50 -6.46
CA ARG A 64 -12.62 14.34 -7.04
C ARG A 64 -11.45 14.40 -6.08
N VAL A 65 -10.30 13.88 -6.51
CA VAL A 65 -9.10 13.77 -5.68
C VAL A 65 -8.07 14.79 -6.12
N THR A 66 -7.58 15.58 -5.17
CA THR A 66 -6.42 16.45 -5.36
C THR A 66 -5.15 15.68 -5.04
N GLY A 67 -4.36 15.31 -6.04
CA GLY A 67 -3.17 14.49 -5.82
C GLY A 67 -1.98 15.30 -5.31
N SER A 68 -1.18 14.68 -4.44
CA SER A 68 0.09 15.25 -3.93
C SER A 68 1.30 14.89 -4.81
N GLY A 69 1.09 14.03 -5.80
CA GLY A 69 2.11 13.34 -6.57
C GLY A 69 2.60 12.03 -5.96
N TYR A 70 2.11 11.68 -4.76
CA TYR A 70 2.25 10.35 -4.16
C TYR A 70 0.91 9.61 -4.07
N THR A 71 -0.19 10.29 -4.43
CA THR A 71 -1.54 9.75 -4.40
C THR A 71 -1.71 8.73 -5.54
N ASN A 72 -1.83 7.45 -5.17
CA ASN A 72 -1.99 6.35 -6.12
C ASN A 72 -3.32 5.60 -5.95
N HIS A 73 -4.13 5.99 -4.97
CA HIS A 73 -5.48 5.48 -4.74
C HIS A 73 -6.39 6.62 -4.33
N CYS A 74 -7.70 6.42 -4.45
CA CYS A 74 -8.67 7.37 -3.95
C CYS A 74 -8.68 7.33 -2.41
N PRO A 75 -8.54 8.46 -1.70
CA PRO A 75 -8.58 8.46 -0.23
C PRO A 75 -9.94 8.01 0.33
N GLU A 76 -11.03 8.22 -0.40
CA GLU A 76 -12.40 7.90 0.05
C GLU A 76 -12.75 6.41 -0.05
N CYS A 77 -12.27 5.72 -1.08
CA CYS A 77 -12.64 4.32 -1.33
C CYS A 77 -11.46 3.37 -1.44
N LEU A 78 -10.22 3.89 -1.41
CA LEU A 78 -8.95 3.15 -1.46
C LEU A 78 -8.70 2.39 -2.76
N TRP A 79 -9.57 2.51 -3.77
CA TRP A 79 -9.32 1.93 -5.09
C TRP A 79 -8.25 2.70 -5.84
N SER A 80 -7.43 1.96 -6.58
CA SER A 80 -6.36 2.47 -7.42
C SER A 80 -6.63 2.15 -8.90
N LYS A 81 -5.73 2.58 -9.79
CA LYS A 81 -5.75 2.26 -11.22
C LYS A 81 -4.37 1.76 -11.63
N HIS A 82 -4.34 0.69 -12.41
CA HIS A 82 -3.09 0.09 -12.89
C HIS A 82 -2.54 0.89 -14.08
N VAL A 83 -1.88 2.01 -13.76
CA VAL A 83 -1.27 2.91 -14.75
C VAL A 83 0.26 2.85 -14.72
N ASP A 84 0.89 2.24 -13.72
CA ASP A 84 2.34 2.25 -13.52
C ASP A 84 2.98 0.89 -13.85
N LYS A 85 3.95 0.85 -14.77
CA LYS A 85 4.85 -0.32 -14.95
C LYS A 85 5.90 -0.31 -13.85
N ASN A 86 6.63 0.79 -13.76
CA ASN A 86 7.48 1.15 -12.61
C ASN A 86 6.75 2.20 -11.76
N PRO A 87 7.07 2.30 -10.46
CA PRO A 87 6.40 3.25 -9.58
C PRO A 87 6.39 4.69 -10.13
N GLY A 88 5.22 5.26 -10.33
CA GLY A 88 5.03 6.65 -10.77
C GLY A 88 5.30 6.94 -12.25
N ASP A 89 5.61 5.93 -13.08
CA ASP A 89 5.94 6.14 -14.49
C ASP A 89 4.74 6.29 -15.42
N ARG A 90 3.52 5.98 -14.95
CA ARG A 90 2.28 6.02 -15.73
C ARG A 90 2.37 5.28 -17.09
N ALA A 91 3.24 4.29 -17.22
CA ALA A 91 3.57 3.62 -18.49
C ALA A 91 2.83 2.27 -18.72
N SER A 92 1.93 1.87 -17.82
CA SER A 92 1.14 0.65 -17.95
C SER A 92 0.00 0.83 -18.95
N LEU A 93 -0.08 -0.07 -19.92
CA LEU A 93 -1.16 -0.14 -20.89
C LEU A 93 -2.40 -0.87 -20.34
N CYS A 94 -2.32 -1.39 -19.10
CA CYS A 94 -3.42 -2.16 -18.51
C CYS A 94 -4.63 -1.27 -18.22
N GLY A 95 -4.43 -0.17 -17.48
CA GLY A 95 -5.50 0.75 -17.11
C GLY A 95 -6.59 0.16 -16.22
N GLY A 96 -6.48 -1.12 -15.82
CA GLY A 96 -7.49 -1.81 -15.03
C GLY A 96 -7.63 -1.24 -13.62
N SER A 97 -8.84 -1.24 -13.08
CA SER A 97 -9.08 -0.85 -11.69
C SER A 97 -8.38 -1.82 -10.74
N MET A 98 -7.73 -1.27 -9.71
CA MET A 98 -7.06 -2.05 -8.68
C MET A 98 -7.86 -2.00 -7.38
N GLU A 99 -8.34 -3.16 -6.96
CA GLU A 99 -9.13 -3.36 -5.75
C GLU A 99 -8.21 -3.39 -4.53
N PRO A 100 -8.50 -2.64 -3.45
CA PRO A 100 -7.82 -2.84 -2.19
C PRO A 100 -8.29 -4.18 -1.61
N SER A 101 -7.37 -5.11 -1.38
CA SER A 101 -7.69 -6.47 -0.93
C SER A 101 -7.38 -6.71 0.55
N SER A 102 -6.43 -5.98 1.12
CA SER A 102 -6.06 -6.08 2.54
C SER A 102 -5.23 -4.89 2.99
N VAL A 103 -5.04 -4.77 4.31
CA VAL A 103 -4.10 -3.83 4.93
C VAL A 103 -3.07 -4.62 5.73
N SER A 104 -1.79 -4.29 5.55
CA SER A 104 -0.67 -4.80 6.32
C SER A 104 -0.12 -3.70 7.21
N VAL A 105 0.03 -3.98 8.50
CA VAL A 105 0.76 -3.11 9.43
C VAL A 105 2.21 -3.58 9.50
N LEU A 106 3.13 -2.71 9.10
CA LEU A 106 4.57 -2.90 9.28
C LEU A 106 5.02 -2.28 10.61
N GLY A 107 6.06 -2.85 11.21
CA GLY A 107 6.66 -2.29 12.41
C GLY A 107 7.03 -0.81 12.23
N GLY A 108 6.75 0.01 13.24
CA GLY A 108 6.98 1.46 13.19
C GLY A 108 5.84 2.24 12.54
N ASP A 109 4.59 1.94 12.88
CA ASP A 109 3.42 2.77 12.55
C ASP A 109 3.22 2.97 11.04
N THR A 110 3.60 2.01 10.19
CA THR A 110 3.42 2.14 8.74
C THR A 110 2.42 1.12 8.21
N CYS A 111 1.32 1.60 7.64
CA CYS A 111 0.28 0.78 7.05
C CYS A 111 0.45 0.75 5.54
N ARG A 112 0.35 -0.43 4.95
CA ARG A 112 0.32 -0.62 3.51
C ARG A 112 -0.99 -1.25 3.09
N ILE A 113 -1.63 -0.65 2.10
CA ILE A 113 -2.79 -1.19 1.42
C ILE A 113 -2.26 -2.10 0.31
N ILE A 114 -2.74 -3.34 0.26
CA ILE A 114 -2.47 -4.26 -0.83
C ILE A 114 -3.57 -4.07 -1.88
N HIS A 115 -3.15 -3.86 -3.12
CA HIS A 115 -4.01 -3.64 -4.27
C HIS A 115 -3.82 -4.76 -5.29
N GLU A 116 -4.92 -5.25 -5.85
CA GLU A 116 -4.93 -6.25 -6.92
C GLU A 116 -5.65 -5.71 -8.16
N CYS A 117 -4.99 -5.76 -9.32
CA CYS A 117 -5.60 -5.36 -10.58
C CYS A 117 -6.64 -6.39 -11.03
N LYS A 118 -7.89 -5.95 -11.15
CA LYS A 118 -8.99 -6.84 -11.56
C LYS A 118 -8.96 -7.25 -13.03
N LEU A 119 -8.08 -6.63 -13.83
CA LEU A 119 -7.93 -6.93 -15.26
C LEU A 119 -6.79 -7.93 -15.52
N CYS A 120 -5.66 -7.80 -14.84
CA CYS A 120 -4.47 -8.63 -15.11
C CYS A 120 -3.91 -9.38 -13.89
N GLY A 121 -4.52 -9.24 -12.70
CA GLY A 121 -4.07 -9.89 -11.47
C GLY A 121 -2.79 -9.30 -10.86
N PHE A 122 -2.25 -8.21 -11.39
CA PHE A 122 -1.05 -7.58 -10.82
C PHE A 122 -1.30 -7.07 -9.39
N ILE A 123 -0.41 -7.43 -8.46
CA ILE A 123 -0.50 -7.06 -7.04
C ILE A 123 0.57 -6.01 -6.69
N ARG A 124 0.18 -4.97 -5.96
CA ARG A 124 1.10 -3.94 -5.45
C ARG A 124 0.72 -3.51 -4.04
N ALA A 125 1.71 -3.15 -3.24
CA ALA A 125 1.52 -2.53 -1.94
C ALA A 125 1.82 -1.03 -2.01
N GLN A 126 0.91 -0.20 -1.50
CA GLN A 126 1.12 1.24 -1.35
C GLN A 126 0.95 1.67 0.11
N ASN A 127 1.75 2.63 0.56
CA ASN A 127 1.59 3.19 1.89
C ASN A 127 0.23 3.90 1.99
N ALA A 128 -0.46 3.73 3.12
CA ALA A 128 -1.64 4.53 3.45
C ALA A 128 -1.22 5.99 3.66
N ALA A 129 -2.03 6.91 3.17
CA ALA A 129 -1.88 8.34 3.34
C ALA A 129 -2.66 8.83 4.58
N LYS A 130 -2.34 10.04 5.04
CA LYS A 130 -3.06 10.63 6.18
C LYS A 130 -4.51 10.91 5.83
N GLU A 131 -4.74 11.31 4.59
CA GLU A 131 -6.02 11.67 4.00
C GLU A 131 -6.92 10.46 3.75
N ASP A 132 -6.40 9.22 3.84
CA ASP A 132 -7.18 8.02 3.60
C ASP A 132 -8.29 7.83 4.64
N SER A 133 -9.47 7.40 4.18
CA SER A 133 -10.60 7.07 5.04
C SER A 133 -10.22 5.98 6.05
N ILE A 134 -10.21 6.36 7.32
CA ILE A 134 -9.87 5.45 8.43
C ILE A 134 -10.89 4.31 8.51
N GLU A 135 -12.17 4.62 8.32
CA GLU A 135 -13.24 3.63 8.33
C GLU A 135 -13.01 2.55 7.26
N ARG A 136 -12.57 2.94 6.06
CA ARG A 136 -12.26 1.99 4.98
C ARG A 136 -11.04 1.13 5.31
N LEU A 137 -9.99 1.72 5.88
CA LEU A 137 -8.80 0.98 6.32
C LEU A 137 -9.14 -0.08 7.37
N ILE A 138 -9.98 0.25 8.36
CA ILE A 138 -10.44 -0.69 9.39
C ILE A 138 -11.28 -1.81 8.79
N LYS A 139 -12.21 -1.49 7.87
CA LYS A 139 -13.01 -2.50 7.18
C LYS A 139 -12.13 -3.46 6.37
N LEU A 140 -11.09 -2.94 5.74
CA LEU A 140 -10.12 -3.74 4.99
C LEU A 140 -9.24 -4.63 5.87
N SER A 141 -8.85 -4.15 7.06
CA SER A 141 -8.02 -4.95 7.97
C SER A 141 -8.76 -6.14 8.59
N ALA A 142 -10.09 -6.07 8.69
CA ALA A 142 -10.92 -7.17 9.15
C ALA A 142 -10.97 -8.35 8.16
N SER A 143 -10.47 -8.16 6.93
CA SER A 143 -10.39 -9.20 5.89
C SER A 143 -8.94 -9.65 5.71
N PRO A 144 -8.55 -10.86 6.17
CA PRO A 144 -7.20 -11.36 5.95
C PRO A 144 -6.94 -11.54 4.45
N PHE A 145 -5.74 -11.17 3.99
CA PHE A 145 -5.31 -11.40 2.60
C PHE A 145 -5.38 -12.90 2.30
N LYS A 146 -6.30 -13.30 1.43
CA LYS A 146 -6.33 -14.66 0.88
C LYS A 146 -5.29 -14.73 -0.22
N LYS A 147 -4.24 -15.50 0.00
CA LYS A 147 -3.27 -15.80 -1.06
C LYS A 147 -4.04 -16.54 -2.18
N PRO A 148 -3.94 -16.11 -3.44
CA PRO A 148 -4.54 -16.84 -4.56
C PRO A 148 -3.89 -18.23 -4.71
#